data_AF-A0A8H4UWX6-F1
#
_entry.id   AF-A0A8H4UWX6-F1
#
_cell.length_a   1.000
_cell.length_b   1.000
_cell.length_c   1.000
_cell.angle_alpha   90.00
_cell.angle_beta   90.00
_cell.angle_gamma   90.00
#
_symmetry.space_group_name_H-M   'P 1'
#
loop_
_entity.id
_entity.type
_entity.pdbx_description
1 polymer ?
#
loop_
_entity_poly.entity_id
_entity_poly.type
_entity_poly.pdbx_seq_one_letter_code
_entity_poly.pdbx_strand_id
1 'polypeptide(L)'
;MNPVNFSNVGTGAMLTGANPQGPMQPPQNAQVQRHIAVALQNQGPFTGWRAEVTIPDRAGKILQMITSLRLIQPRIEIQNALQAALQYEEKAFREANQR
;
A
#
# COMPACT_ATOMS: atom_id res chain seq x y z
N MET A 1 -45.79 -12.07 -2.87
CA MET A 1 -45.29 -10.71 -3.16
C MET A 1 -43.78 -10.75 -3.10
N ASN A 2 -43.08 -10.53 -4.23
CA ASN A 2 -41.63 -10.35 -4.27
C ASN A 2 -41.35 -8.94 -4.80
N PRO A 3 -40.46 -8.14 -4.17
CA PRO A 3 -40.26 -6.75 -4.57
C PRO A 3 -39.44 -6.66 -5.86
N VAL A 4 -39.84 -5.68 -6.68
CA VAL A 4 -39.29 -5.32 -7.99
C VAL A 4 -37.86 -4.79 -7.83
N ASN A 5 -36.92 -5.37 -8.57
CA ASN A 5 -35.57 -4.84 -8.72
C ASN A 5 -35.60 -3.76 -9.81
N PHE A 6 -35.34 -2.51 -9.44
CA PHE A 6 -35.22 -1.41 -10.40
C PHE A 6 -33.84 -1.44 -11.04
N SER A 7 -33.77 -2.03 -12.23
CA SER A 7 -32.64 -1.92 -13.14
C SER A 7 -32.40 -0.46 -13.49
N ASN A 8 -31.28 0.10 -13.03
CA ASN A 8 -30.80 1.38 -13.50
C ASN A 8 -30.46 1.27 -14.99
N VAL A 9 -31.00 2.21 -15.76
CA VAL A 9 -30.90 2.35 -17.20
C VAL A 9 -29.46 2.59 -17.64
N GLY A 10 -28.91 1.64 -18.37
CA GLY A 10 -27.65 1.75 -19.11
C GLY A 10 -27.79 1.01 -20.43
N THR A 11 -28.62 1.55 -21.31
CA THR A 11 -28.83 1.07 -22.68
C THR A 11 -27.52 1.16 -23.46
N GLY A 12 -26.98 0.00 -23.83
CA GLY A 12 -25.81 -0.08 -24.70
C GLY A 12 -25.52 -1.51 -25.12
N ALA A 13 -26.33 -2.00 -26.06
CA ALA A 13 -26.03 -3.07 -27.01
C ALA A 13 -25.33 -4.36 -26.51
N MET A 14 -26.13 -5.42 -26.42
CA MET A 14 -25.86 -6.79 -26.86
C MET A 14 -24.53 -6.95 -27.63
N LEU A 15 -23.66 -7.89 -27.23
CA LEU A 15 -23.08 -8.92 -28.09
C LEU A 15 -22.24 -9.90 -27.25
N THR A 16 -22.58 -11.17 -27.43
CA THR A 16 -21.89 -12.40 -27.07
C THR A 16 -20.37 -12.35 -27.12
N GLY A 17 -19.71 -12.94 -26.13
CA GLY A 17 -18.41 -13.58 -26.31
C GLY A 17 -17.21 -12.85 -25.70
N ALA A 18 -16.31 -13.68 -25.15
CA ALA A 18 -14.98 -13.34 -24.64
C ALA A 18 -14.95 -12.58 -23.30
N ASN A 19 -14.84 -13.37 -22.23
CA ASN A 19 -14.15 -12.98 -21.01
C ASN A 19 -12.63 -12.87 -21.32
N PRO A 20 -11.98 -11.71 -21.28
CA PRO A 20 -10.53 -11.63 -21.21
C PRO A 20 -10.18 -11.32 -19.75
N GLN A 21 -10.33 -12.31 -18.86
CA GLN A 21 -9.65 -12.27 -17.57
C GLN A 21 -8.16 -12.50 -17.81
N GLY A 22 -7.48 -11.47 -18.33
CA GLY A 22 -6.05 -11.32 -18.13
C GLY A 22 -5.79 -11.10 -16.64
N PRO A 23 -4.59 -11.41 -16.12
CA PRO A 23 -4.26 -11.12 -14.74
C PRO A 23 -4.44 -9.62 -14.50
N MET A 24 -5.47 -9.23 -13.75
CA MET A 24 -5.62 -7.86 -13.29
C MET A 24 -4.35 -7.50 -12.53
N GLN A 25 -3.59 -6.54 -13.07
CA GLN A 25 -2.45 -6.01 -12.34
C GLN A 25 -2.94 -5.56 -10.97
N PRO A 26 -2.26 -5.99 -9.89
CA PRO A 26 -2.68 -5.60 -8.56
C PRO A 26 -2.72 -4.07 -8.49
N PRO A 27 -3.73 -3.48 -7.82
CA PRO A 27 -3.81 -2.03 -7.63
C PRO A 27 -2.45 -1.50 -7.17
N GLN A 28 -2.02 -0.34 -7.66
CA GLN A 28 -0.69 0.21 -7.38
C GLN A 28 -0.39 0.28 -5.86
N ASN A 29 -1.41 0.49 -5.03
CA ASN A 29 -1.32 0.43 -3.57
C ASN A 29 -0.90 -0.95 -3.03
N ALA A 30 -1.40 -2.04 -3.61
CA ALA A 30 -1.05 -3.40 -3.21
C ALA A 30 0.42 -3.73 -3.56
N GLN A 31 0.93 -3.19 -4.66
CA GLN A 31 2.35 -3.33 -5.03
C GLN A 31 3.26 -2.58 -4.04
N VAL A 32 2.90 -1.36 -3.67
CA VAL A 32 3.62 -0.55 -2.66
C VAL A 32 3.64 -1.26 -1.31
N GLN A 33 2.49 -1.77 -0.85
CA GLN A 33 2.40 -2.52 0.40
C GLN A 33 3.30 -3.76 0.41
N ARG A 34 3.28 -4.53 -0.68
CA ARG A 34 4.17 -5.70 -0.83
C ARG A 34 5.63 -5.29 -0.77
N HIS A 35 6.01 -4.22 -1.45
CA HIS A 35 7.39 -3.73 -1.43
C HIS A 35 7.85 -3.31 -0.02
N ILE A 36 6.99 -2.58 0.71
CA ILE A 36 7.26 -2.19 2.10
C ILE A 36 7.44 -3.43 2.98
N ALA A 37 6.56 -4.41 2.88
CA ALA A 37 6.64 -5.63 3.68
C ALA A 37 7.95 -6.39 3.45
N VAL A 38 8.37 -6.55 2.19
CA VAL A 38 9.65 -7.20 1.84
C VAL A 38 10.83 -6.40 2.38
N ALA A 39 10.83 -5.07 2.22
CA ALA A 39 11.90 -4.23 2.72
C ALA A 39 12.06 -4.35 4.25
N LEU A 40 10.96 -4.34 4.99
CA LEU A 40 10.96 -4.49 6.45
C LEU A 40 11.44 -5.86 6.92
N GLN A 41 11.05 -6.94 6.22
CA GLN A 41 11.51 -8.30 6.53
C GLN A 41 13.03 -8.44 6.38
N ASN A 42 13.63 -7.70 5.45
CA ASN A 42 15.07 -7.77 5.17
C ASN A 42 15.96 -6.98 6.14
N GLN A 43 15.39 -6.16 7.04
CA GLN A 43 16.18 -5.33 7.95
C GLN A 43 16.82 -6.09 9.13
N GLY A 44 16.47 -7.37 9.27
CA GLY A 44 17.08 -8.31 10.20
C GLY A 44 16.31 -8.48 11.52
N PRO A 45 16.75 -9.41 12.37
CA PRO A 45 16.17 -9.57 13.69
C PRO A 45 16.49 -8.35 14.56
N PHE A 46 15.47 -7.79 15.19
CA PHE A 46 15.63 -6.75 16.21
C PHE A 46 15.52 -7.35 17.61
N THR A 47 16.07 -6.66 18.62
CA THR A 47 16.04 -7.06 20.03
C THR A 47 15.40 -5.98 20.91
N GLY A 48 15.04 -6.34 22.14
CA GLY A 48 14.39 -5.42 23.09
C GLY A 48 13.03 -4.92 22.60
N TRP A 49 12.68 -3.67 22.91
CA TRP A 49 11.39 -3.08 22.53
C TRP A 49 11.13 -3.11 21.02
N ARG A 50 12.18 -3.13 20.19
CA ARG A 50 12.05 -3.19 18.73
C ARG A 50 11.53 -4.54 18.24
N ALA A 51 11.84 -5.63 18.95
CA ALA A 51 11.32 -6.95 18.63
C ALA A 51 9.79 -7.04 18.82
N GLU A 52 9.24 -6.16 19.67
CA GLU A 52 7.80 -6.07 19.94
C GLU A 52 7.05 -5.24 18.88
N VAL A 53 7.77 -4.51 18.02
CA VAL A 53 7.14 -3.69 16.99
C VAL A 53 6.89 -4.54 15.74
N THR A 54 5.61 -4.71 15.40
CA THR A 54 5.23 -5.61 14.31
C THR A 54 5.49 -4.98 12.94
N ILE A 55 5.75 -5.83 11.92
CA ILE A 55 5.90 -5.38 10.53
C ILE A 55 4.66 -4.61 10.05
N PRO A 56 3.40 -5.04 10.31
CA PRO A 56 2.22 -4.26 9.97
C PRO A 56 2.21 -2.84 10.56
N ASP A 57 2.62 -2.68 11.83
CA ASP A 57 2.68 -1.36 12.47
C ASP A 57 3.66 -0.42 11.77
N ARG A 58 4.85 -0.95 11.44
CA ARG A 58 5.91 -0.20 10.73
C ARG A 58 5.46 0.14 9.30
N ALA A 59 4.84 -0.82 8.62
CA ALA A 59 4.32 -0.62 7.27
C ALA A 59 3.23 0.46 7.24
N GLY A 60 2.36 0.52 8.25
CA GLY A 60 1.35 1.57 8.40
C GLY A 60 1.98 2.96 8.52
N LYS A 61 3.03 3.11 9.33
CA LYS A 61 3.78 4.36 9.46
C LYS A 61 4.43 4.79 8.13
N ILE A 62 5.00 3.86 7.39
CA ILE A 62 5.60 4.14 6.07
C ILE A 62 4.54 4.60 5.06
N LEU A 63 3.39 3.93 5.00
CA LEU A 63 2.27 4.35 4.15
C LEU A 63 1.78 5.76 4.50
N GLN A 64 1.71 6.07 5.79
CA GLN A 64 1.36 7.41 6.25
C GLN A 64 2.40 8.44 5.79
N MET A 65 3.70 8.15 5.91
CA MET A 65 4.77 9.05 5.44
C MET A 65 4.70 9.28 3.93
N ILE A 66 4.48 8.23 3.12
CA ILE A 66 4.29 8.35 1.67
C ILE A 66 3.08 9.24 1.36
N THR A 67 1.98 9.05 2.08
CA THR A 67 0.77 9.86 1.93
C THR A 67 1.05 11.33 2.27
N SER A 68 1.72 11.60 3.39
CA SER A 68 2.13 12.95 3.80
C SER A 68 3.05 13.61 2.77
N LEU A 69 4.03 12.89 2.21
CA LEU A 69 4.92 13.41 1.17
C LEU A 69 4.14 13.81 -0.09
N ARG A 70 3.15 13.02 -0.51
CA ARG A 70 2.29 13.35 -1.66
C ARG A 70 1.37 14.54 -1.39
N LEU A 71 0.97 14.78 -0.15
CA LEU A 71 0.18 15.97 0.21
C LEU A 71 1.02 17.25 0.11
N ILE A 72 2.29 17.20 0.51
CA ILE A 72 3.20 18.36 0.49
C ILE A 72 3.75 18.58 -0.93
N GLN A 73 4.09 17.51 -1.65
CA GLN A 73 4.62 17.54 -3.01
C GLN A 73 3.77 16.63 -3.92
N PRO A 74 2.65 17.13 -4.48
CA PRO A 74 1.71 16.30 -5.27
C PRO A 74 2.30 15.62 -6.50
N ARG A 75 3.37 16.19 -7.06
CA ARG A 75 4.08 15.69 -8.25
C ARG A 75 5.26 14.76 -7.91
N ILE A 76 5.42 14.35 -6.65
CA ILE A 76 6.46 13.39 -6.28
C ILE A 76 6.16 12.02 -6.91
N GLU A 77 7.16 11.44 -7.55
CA GLU A 77 7.07 10.06 -8.04
C GLU A 77 6.90 9.11 -6.85
N ILE A 78 5.99 8.14 -7.00
CA ILE A 78 5.66 7.21 -5.91
C ILE A 78 6.89 6.43 -5.42
N GLN A 79 7.80 6.10 -6.33
CA GLN A 79 9.05 5.40 -6.02
C GLN A 79 9.99 6.27 -5.18
N ASN A 80 10.06 7.57 -5.47
CA ASN A 80 10.87 8.52 -4.69
C ASN A 80 10.29 8.69 -3.28
N ALA A 81 8.97 8.82 -3.16
CA ALA A 81 8.30 8.91 -1.87
C ALA A 81 8.47 7.63 -1.04
N LEU A 82 8.35 6.46 -1.69
CA LEU A 82 8.56 5.15 -1.08
C LEU A 82 9.99 4.99 -0.56
N GLN A 83 10.98 5.29 -1.39
CA GLN A 83 12.39 5.21 -1.02
C GLN A 83 12.72 6.15 0.15
N ALA A 84 12.27 7.41 0.08
CA ALA A 84 12.50 8.38 1.16
C ALA A 84 11.86 7.92 2.47
N ALA A 85 10.62 7.41 2.42
CA ALA A 85 9.92 6.93 3.61
C ALA A 85 10.59 5.68 4.21
N LEU A 86 11.06 4.74 3.38
CA LEU A 86 11.79 3.55 3.84
C LEU A 86 13.12 3.91 4.50
N GLN A 87 13.91 4.78 3.88
CA GLN A 87 15.19 5.22 4.42
C GLN A 87 15.02 5.97 5.74
N TYR A 88 14.03 6.88 5.80
CA TYR A 88 13.72 7.59 7.02
C TYR A 88 13.27 6.64 8.13
N GLU A 89 12.34 5.73 7.83
CA GLU A 89 11.82 4.78 8.81
C GLU A 89 12.93 3.88 9.33
N GLU A 90 13.77 3.33 8.46
CA GLU A 90 14.88 2.48 8.88
C GLU A 90 15.85 3.22 9.79
N LYS A 91 16.26 4.44 9.39
CA LYS A 91 17.17 5.26 10.18
C LYS A 91 16.56 5.58 11.54
N ALA A 92 15.34 6.11 11.56
CA ALA A 92 14.65 6.47 12.80
C ALA A 92 14.46 5.23 13.69
N PHE A 93 14.08 4.10 13.11
CA PHE A 93 13.88 2.86 13.85
C PHE A 93 15.19 2.32 14.44
N ARG A 94 16.33 2.43 13.73
CA ARG A 94 17.63 2.00 14.25
C ARG A 94 18.22 2.95 15.29
N GLU A 95 18.00 4.25 15.16
CA GLU A 95 18.59 5.27 16.04
C GLU A 95 17.74 5.55 17.30
N ALA A 96 16.45 5.18 17.31
CA ALA A 96 15.57 5.45 18.44
C ALA A 96 16.04 4.80 19.77
N ASN A 97 16.20 5.58 20.84
CA ASN A 97 16.56 5.00 22.13
C ASN A 97 15.39 4.27 22.80
N GLN A 98 14.16 4.63 22.44
CA GLN A 98 12.91 4.17 23.03
C GLN A 98 11.82 4.05 21.95
N ARG A 99 10.72 3.39 22.31
CA ARG A 99 9.58 3.13 21.41
C ARG A 99 8.81 4.39 21.02
#